data_AF-X0SDL1-F1
#
_entry.id   AF-X0SDL1-F1
#
_cell.length_a   1.000
_cell.length_b   1.000
_cell.length_c   1.000
_cell.angle_alpha   90.00
_cell.angle_beta   90.00
_cell.angle_gamma   90.00
#
_symmetry.space_group_name_H-M   'P 1'
#
loop_
_entity.id
_entity.type
_entity.pdbx_description
1 polymer ?
#
loop_
_entity_poly.entity_id
_entity_poly.type
_entity_poly.pdbx_seq_one_letter_code
_entity_poly.pdbx_strand_id
1 'polypeptide(L)' 'ILGLLAQNVTIEEILEDYPGLEREDVLACIAYAHAVLGNESLEEIKITQ' A
#
# COMPACT_ATOMS: atom_id res chain seq x y z
N ILE A 1 5.76 2.48 1.08
CA ILE A 1 4.85 1.54 1.78
C ILE A 1 4.06 0.69 0.79
N LEU A 2 3.04 1.21 0.10
CA LEU A 2 2.19 0.41 -0.83
C LEU A 2 2.98 -0.36 -1.90
N GLY A 3 3.98 0.27 -2.52
CA GLY A 3 4.84 -0.41 -3.51
C GLY A 3 5.74 -1.50 -2.92
N LEU A 4 6.09 -1.42 -1.63
CA LEU A 4 6.84 -2.48 -0.94
C LEU A 4 5.90 -3.65 -0.61
N LEU A 5 4.71 -3.34 -0.09
CA LEU A 5 3.67 -4.34 0.15
C LEU A 5 3.29 -5.10 -1.13
N ALA A 6 3.21 -4.41 -2.27
CA ALA A 6 2.96 -5.03 -3.58
C ALA A 6 4.10 -5.95 -4.06
N GLN A 7 5.32 -5.76 -3.56
CA GLN A 7 6.47 -6.62 -3.80
C GLN A 7 6.58 -7.75 -2.77
N ASN A 8 5.51 -8.02 -2.02
CA ASN A 8 5.46 -9.06 -0.98
C ASN A 8 6.33 -8.79 0.25
N VAL A 9 6.81 -7.55 0.43
CA VAL A 9 7.52 -7.12 1.64
C VAL A 9 6.52 -7.02 2.79
N THR A 10 6.88 -7.56 3.95
CA THR A 10 6.04 -7.54 5.15
C THR A 10 6.08 -6.18 5.84
N ILE A 11 5.09 -5.91 6.70
CA ILE A 11 5.06 -4.67 7.48
C ILE A 11 6.25 -4.63 8.44
N GLU A 12 6.60 -5.78 9.02
CA GLU A 12 7.72 -5.94 9.94
C GLU A 12 9.06 -5.57 9.28
N GLU A 13 9.32 -6.07 8.07
CA GLU A 13 10.53 -5.71 7.30
C GLU A 13 10.59 -4.21 6.98
N ILE A 14 9.43 -3.60 6.66
CA ILE A 14 9.36 -2.14 6.44
C ILE A 14 9.68 -1.38 7.73
N LEU A 15 9.22 -1.85 8.89
CA LEU A 15 9.50 -1.17 10.17
C LEU A 15 10.97 -1.34 10.59
N GLU A 16 11.61 -2.46 10.24
CA GLU A 16 13.05 -2.66 10.47
C GLU A 16 13.91 -1.74 9.60
N ASP A 17 13.57 -1.59 8.31
CA ASP A 17 14.29 -0.71 7.38
C ASP A 17 14.05 0.79 7.66
N TYR A 18 12.90 1.12 8.27
CA TYR A 18 12.49 2.49 8.58
C TYR A 18 12.14 2.63 10.07
N PRO A 19 13.13 2.72 10.98
CA PRO A 19 12.91 2.73 12.43
C PRO A 19 12.20 3.97 12.99
N GLY A 20 11.98 4.98 12.15
CA GLY A 20 11.15 6.16 12.49
C GLY A 20 9.69 6.02 12.07
N LEU A 21 9.31 4.89 11.49
CA LEU A 21 7.95 4.60 11.06
C LEU A 21 7.27 3.73 12.12
N GLU A 22 6.03 4.08 12.46
CA GLU A 22 5.21 3.26 13.35
C GLU A 22 4.27 2.35 12.53
N ARG A 23 3.77 1.27 13.15
CA ARG A 23 2.83 0.37 12.48
C ARG A 23 1.55 1.13 12.08
N GLU A 24 1.16 2.08 12.90
CA GLU A 24 0.02 2.96 12.72
C GLU A 24 0.16 3.80 11.44
N ASP A 25 1.37 4.26 11.09
CA ASP A 25 1.61 5.01 9.85
C ASP A 25 1.39 4.15 8.61
N VAL A 26 1.82 2.88 8.65
CA VAL A 26 1.61 1.91 7.57
C VAL A 26 0.13 1.65 7.37
N LEU A 27 -0.61 1.42 8.46
CA LEU A 27 -2.06 1.21 8.43
C LEU A 27 -2.82 2.45 7.94
N ALA A 28 -2.42 3.65 8.38
CA ALA A 28 -2.99 4.90 7.91
C ALA A 28 -2.76 5.09 6.40
N CYS A 29 -1.58 4.72 5.90
CA CYS A 29 -1.26 4.77 4.47
C CYS A 29 -2.15 3.82 3.65
N ILE A 30 -2.40 2.60 4.15
CA ILE A 30 -3.32 1.63 3.51
C ILE A 30 -4.76 2.14 3.56
N ALA A 31 -5.22 2.66 4.71
CA ALA A 31 -6.56 3.21 4.85
C ALA A 31 -6.79 4.41 3.92
N TYR A 32 -5.79 5.29 3.78
CA TYR A 32 -5.81 6.39 2.82
C TYR A 32 -5.87 5.88 1.39
N ALA A 33 -5.03 4.92 1.02
CA ALA A 33 -5.06 4.32 -0.31
C ALA A 33 -6.42 3.70 -0.62
N HIS A 34 -7.00 2.98 0.33
CA HIS A 34 -8.34 2.41 0.21
C HIS A 34 -9.42 3.49 0.09
N ALA A 35 -9.33 4.59 0.83
CA ALA A 35 -10.29 5.69 0.73
C ALA A 35 -10.19 6.46 -0.59
N VAL A 36 -8.97 6.67 -1.10
CA VAL A 36 -8.71 7.35 -2.37
C VAL A 36 -9.15 6.48 -3.56
N LEU A 37 -8.78 5.19 -3.54
CA LEU A 37 -9.16 4.23 -4.57
C LEU A 37 -10.63 3.82 -4.45
N GLY A 38 -11.24 3.87 -3.27
CA GLY A 38 -12.66 3.56 -3.08
C GLY A 38 -13.60 4.53 -3.81
N ASN A 39 -13.10 5.70 -4.21
CA ASN A 39 -13.82 6.66 -5.05
C ASN A 39 -13.40 6.59 -6.54
N GLU A 40 -12.42 5.77 -6.89
CA GLU A 40 -12.02 5.50 -8.27
C GLU A 40 -12.33 4.04 -8.59
N SER A 41 -13.34 3.79 -9.41
CA SER A 41 -13.49 2.47 -10.02
C SER A 41 -12.21 2.16 -10.77
N LEU A 42 -11.45 1.16 -10.30
CA LEU A 42 -10.36 0.55 -11.06
C LEU A 42 -10.98 0.00 -12.34
N GLU A 43 -11.04 0.80 -13.40
CA GLU A 43 -11.31 0.28 -14.73
C GLU A 43 -10.19 -0.69 -15.03
N GLU A 44 -10.55 -1.97 -15.03
CA GLU A 44 -9.69 -3.07 -15.43
C GLU A 44 -9.16 -2.73 -16.83
N ILE A 45 -7.92 -2.25 -16.91
CA ILE A 45 -7.25 -2.00 -18.18
C ILE A 45 -7.09 -3.38 -18.80
N LYS A 46 -8.05 -3.76 -19.64
CA LYS A 46 -7.95 -4.94 -20.49
C LYS A 46 -6.77 -4.69 -21.41
N ILE A 47 -5.63 -5.28 -21.07
CA ILE A 47 -4.53 -5.44 -22.00
C ILE A 47 -5.06 -6.38 -23.09
N THR A 48 -5.65 -5.81 -24.15
CA THR A 48 -6.01 -6.54 -25.35
C THR A 48 -4.71 -7.00 -26.00
N GLN A 49 -4.50 -8.31 -25.99
CA GLN A 49 -3.50 -9.00 -26.79
C GLN A 49 -3.97 -9.11 -28.25
#